data_AF-A0A973NQV1-F1
#
_entry.id   AF-A0A973NQV1-F1
#
_cell.length_a   1.000
_cell.length_b   1.000
_cell.length_c   1.000
_cell.angle_alpha   90.00
_cell.angle_beta   90.00
_cell.angle_gamma   90.00
#
_symmetry.space_group_name_H-M   'P 1'
#
loop_
_entity.id
_entity.type
_entity.pdbx_description
1 polymer ?
#
loop_
_entity_poly.entity_id
_entity_poly.type
_entity_poly.pdbx_seq_one_letter_code
_entity_poly.pdbx_strand_id
1 'polypeptide(L)' 'MEGVAYVAHRWVMHGPGWVLHESHHREREGLFELNDLYALIFAIPSVILLLGGVQ' A
#
# COMPACT_ATOMS: atom_id res chain seq x y z
N MET A 1 -0.46 13.65 -5.53
CA MET A 1 -0.56 12.26 -5.03
C MET A 1 -2.01 11.81 -4.88
N GLU A 2 -2.94 12.66 -4.43
CA GLU A 2 -4.35 12.29 -4.19
C GLU A 2 -5.03 11.55 -5.35
N GLY A 3 -4.83 11.96 -6.61
CA GLY A 3 -5.40 11.24 -7.75
C GLY A 3 -4.88 9.80 -7.89
N VAL A 4 -3.56 9.61 -7.72
CA VAL A 4 -2.94 8.27 -7.76
C VAL A 4 -3.40 7.45 -6.55
N ALA A 5 -3.43 8.04 -5.36
CA ALA A 5 -3.89 7.39 -4.14
C ALA A 5 -5.37 6.98 -4.25
N TYR A 6 -6.21 7.85 -4.79
CA TYR A 6 -7.63 7.57 -5.02
C TYR A 6 -7.82 6.40 -6.00
N VAL A 7 -7.13 6.42 -7.14
CA VAL A 7 -7.25 5.35 -8.14
C VAL A 7 -6.70 4.04 -7.57
N ALA A 8 -5.55 4.07 -6.91
CA ALA A 8 -4.96 2.88 -6.26
C ALA A 8 -5.90 2.31 -5.21
N HIS A 9 -6.45 3.15 -4.32
CA HIS A 9 -7.36 2.71 -3.28
C HIS A 9 -8.66 2.14 -3.88
N ARG A 10 -9.33 2.90 -4.76
CA ARG A 10 -10.64 2.53 -5.31
C ARG A 10 -10.59 1.33 -6.25
N TRP A 11 -9.56 1.20 -7.09
CA TRP A 11 -9.55 0.22 -8.18
C TRP A 11 -8.53 -0.90 -7.99
N VAL A 12 -7.43 -0.66 -7.28
CA VAL A 12 -6.41 -1.70 -7.05
C VAL A 12 -6.64 -2.38 -5.72
N MET A 13 -6.65 -1.63 -4.61
CA MET A 13 -6.76 -2.16 -3.25
C MET A 13 -8.14 -2.77 -3.00
N HIS A 14 -9.20 -2.10 -3.44
CA HIS A 14 -10.57 -2.63 -3.41
C HIS A 14 -10.91 -3.61 -4.55
N GLY A 15 -9.99 -3.84 -5.49
CA GLY A 15 -10.17 -4.76 -6.62
C GLY A 15 -9.28 -6.00 -6.47
N PRO A 16 -8.35 -6.25 -7.40
CA PRO A 16 -7.48 -7.44 -7.35
C PRO A 16 -6.59 -7.50 -6.10
N GLY A 17 -6.34 -6.37 -5.45
CA GLY A 17 -5.60 -6.25 -4.20
C GLY A 17 -6.40 -6.57 -2.94
N TRP A 18 -7.68 -6.93 -3.05
CA TRP A 18 -8.56 -7.11 -1.88
C TRP A 18 -7.99 -8.04 -0.81
N VAL A 19 -7.32 -9.13 -1.21
CA VAL A 19 -6.68 -10.06 -0.26
C VAL A 19 -5.69 -9.40 0.69
N LEU A 20 -5.02 -8.32 0.25
CA LEU A 20 -4.14 -7.53 1.11
C LEU A 20 -4.92 -6.44 1.85
N HIS A 21 -5.98 -5.89 1.26
CA HIS A 21 -6.69 -4.74 1.83
C HIS A 21 -7.85 -5.10 2.78
N GLU A 22 -8.32 -6.34 2.77
CA GLU A 22 -9.51 -6.77 3.49
C GLU A 22 -9.42 -6.55 5.00
N SER A 23 -8.24 -6.79 5.60
CA SER A 23 -8.04 -6.59 7.05
C SER A 23 -8.30 -5.15 7.49
N HIS A 24 -8.00 -4.18 6.62
CA HIS A 24 -8.22 -2.76 6.87
C HIS A 24 -9.71 -2.40 7.02
N HIS A 25 -10.61 -3.18 6.42
CA HIS A 25 -12.06 -2.99 6.52
C HIS A 25 -12.70 -3.78 7.66
N ARG A 26 -11.90 -4.56 8.40
CA ARG A 26 -12.34 -5.33 9.56
C ARG A 26 -11.77 -4.73 10.85
N GLU A 27 -12.23 -5.25 11.98
CA GLU A 27 -11.62 -4.90 13.26
C GLU A 27 -10.18 -5.44 13.31
N ARG A 28 -9.26 -4.60 13.79
CA ARG A 28 -7.84 -4.93 13.81
C ARG A 28 -7.56 -6.07 14.78
N GLU A 29 -6.78 -7.03 14.32
CA GLU A 29 -6.28 -8.13 15.14
C GLU A 29 -4.75 -8.07 15.27
N GLY A 30 -4.26 -7.87 16.50
CA GLY A 30 -2.83 -7.89 16.79
C GLY A 30 -2.03 -6.71 16.20
N LEU A 31 -0.72 -6.91 16.11
CA LEU A 31 0.22 -5.85 15.73
C LEU A 31 0.38 -5.68 14.22
N PHE A 32 0.22 -6.75 13.44
CA PHE A 32 0.47 -6.76 12.00
C PHE A 32 -0.74 -7.28 11.24
N GLU A 33 -0.98 -6.69 10.07
CA GLU A 33 -2.03 -7.07 9.14
C GLU A 33 -1.48 -7.29 7.73
N LEU A 34 -2.19 -8.07 6.90
CA LEU A 34 -1.84 -8.19 5.47
C LEU A 34 -1.84 -6.83 4.77
N ASN A 35 -2.67 -5.90 5.21
CA ASN A 35 -2.71 -4.54 4.68
C ASN A 35 -1.40 -3.76 4.89
N ASP A 36 -0.59 -4.11 5.90
CA ASP A 36 0.70 -3.46 6.14
C ASP A 36 1.69 -3.70 4.99
N LEU A 37 1.48 -4.74 4.17
CA LEU A 37 2.29 -4.98 2.98
C LEU A 37 2.18 -3.83 1.97
N TYR A 38 1.07 -3.10 1.92
CA TYR A 38 0.97 -1.90 1.08
C TYR A 38 1.96 -0.81 1.48
N ALA A 39 2.28 -0.68 2.77
CA ALA A 39 3.30 0.27 3.22
C ALA A 39 4.66 -0.07 2.58
N LEU A 40 5.03 -1.36 2.52
CA LEU A 40 6.25 -1.81 1.86
C LEU A 40 6.18 -1.62 0.34
N ILE A 41 5.06 -1.97 -0.30
CA ILE A 41 4.87 -1.82 -1.76
C ILE A 41 5.08 -0.36 -2.20
N PHE A 42 4.63 0.62 -1.43
CA PHE A 42 4.81 2.04 -1.77
C PHE A 42 6.16 2.61 -1.29
N ALA A 43 6.67 2.15 -0.15
CA ALA A 43 7.93 2.64 0.39
C ALA A 43 9.14 2.15 -0.41
N ILE A 44 9.16 0.90 -0.85
CA ILE A 44 10.33 0.31 -1.54
C ILE A 44 10.69 1.08 -2.82
N PRO A 45 9.78 1.32 -3.78
CA PRO A 45 10.10 2.13 -4.96
C PRO A 45 10.55 3.54 -4.59
N SER A 46 9.92 4.15 -3.57
CA SER A 46 10.29 5.49 -3.11
C SER A 46 11.72 5.54 -2.58
N VAL A 47 12.11 4.58 -1.74
CA VAL A 47 13.47 4.45 -1.20
C VAL A 47 14.48 4.18 -2.32
N ILE A 48 14.17 3.28 -3.26
CA ILE A 48 15.05 3.00 -4.41
C ILE A 48 15.27 4.25 -5.25
N LEU A 49 14.21 5.02 -5.55
CA LEU A 49 14.31 6.26 -6.30
C LEU A 49 15.08 7.35 -5.55
N LEU A 50 14.92 7.44 -4.23
CA LEU A 50 15.70 8.35 -3.39
C LEU A 50 17.19 7.96 -3.41
N LEU A 51 17.53 6.69 -3.21
CA LEU A 51 18.92 6.23 -3.22
C LEU A 51 19.55 6.35 -4.62
N GLY A 52 18.81 6.01 -5.67
CA GLY A 52 19.29 6.08 -7.06
C GLY A 52 19.31 7.49 -7.65
N GLY A 53 18.52 8.42 -7.10
CA GLY A 53 18.47 9.82 -7.52
C GLY A 53 19.47 10.75 -6.82
N VAL A 54 20.17 10.26 -5.79
CA VAL A 54 21.23 10.98 -5.05
C VAL A 54 22.62 10.69 -5.66
N GLN A 55 22.70 10.47 -6.97
CA GLN A 55 23.95 10.28 -7.72
C GLN A 55 24.34 11.52 -8.49
#